data_AF-A0A9K3DCI4-F1
#
_entry.id   AF-A0A9K3DCI4-F1
#
_cell.length_a   1.000
_cell.length_b   1.000
_cell.length_c   1.000
_cell.angle_alpha   90.00
_cell.angle_beta   90.00
_cell.angle_gamma   90.00
#
_symmetry.space_group_name_H-M   'P 1'
#
loop_
_entity.id
_entity.type
_entity.pdbx_description
1 polymer ?
#
loop_
_entity_poly.entity_id
_entity_poly.type
_entity_poly.pdbx_seq_one_letter_code
_entity_poly.pdbx_strand_id
1 'polypeptide(L)' 'VLRHSLCFIVSIAASNVWPDRRLVISHSLGHAYFFYFSDCQGITAEEGETLSKEVARLVALDLPIRRQPVNYIHAL' A
#
# COMPACT_ATOMS: atom_id res chain seq x y z
N VAL A 1 -13.39 8.56 -1.82
CA VAL A 1 -12.16 8.98 -2.52
C VAL A 1 -10.91 8.73 -1.67
N LEU A 2 -10.85 9.20 -0.41
CA LEU A 2 -9.68 9.02 0.49
C LEU A 2 -9.22 7.55 0.67
N ARG A 3 -10.18 6.64 0.78
CA ARG A 3 -9.95 5.22 1.05
C ARG A 3 -9.13 4.51 -0.03
N HIS A 4 -9.38 4.80 -1.30
CA HIS A 4 -8.63 4.18 -2.41
C HIS A 4 -7.23 4.77 -2.54
N SER A 5 -7.08 6.08 -2.32
CA SER A 5 -5.76 6.73 -2.30
C SER A 5 -4.89 6.17 -1.17
N LEU A 6 -5.46 5.95 0.02
CA LEU A 6 -4.75 5.37 1.16
C LEU A 6 -4.26 3.95 0.85
N CYS A 7 -5.11 3.09 0.28
CA CYS A 7 -4.70 1.74 -0.12
C CYS A 7 -3.55 1.75 -1.14
N PHE A 8 -3.59 2.69 -2.08
CA PHE A 8 -2.55 2.85 -3.08
C PHE A 8 -1.22 3.28 -2.46
N ILE A 9 -1.24 4.29 -1.58
CA ILE A 9 -0.03 4.79 -0.91
C ILE A 9 0.59 3.70 -0.02
N VAL A 10 -0.22 2.99 0.76
CA VAL A 10 0.28 1.90 1.62
C VAL A 10 0.89 0.78 0.79
N SER A 11 0.31 0.46 -0.38
CA SER A 11 0.87 -0.55 -1.28
C SER A 11 2.24 -0.15 -1.85
N ILE A 12 2.42 1.12 -2.21
CA ILE A 12 3.72 1.67 -2.64
C ILE A 12 4.72 1.62 -1.48
N ALA A 13 4.32 2.12 -0.30
CA ALA A 13 5.18 2.13 0.88
C ALA A 13 5.66 0.72 1.26
N ALA A 14 4.76 -0.26 1.28
CA ALA A 14 5.10 -1.64 1.56
C ALA A 14 6.06 -2.23 0.51
N SER A 15 5.87 -1.89 -0.77
CA SER A 15 6.77 -2.34 -1.84
C SER A 15 8.16 -1.69 -1.75
N ASN A 16 8.25 -0.46 -1.24
CA ASN A 16 9.53 0.21 -0.99
C ASN A 16 10.27 -0.37 0.21
N VAL A 17 9.55 -0.68 1.30
CA VAL A 17 10.13 -1.22 2.54
C VAL A 17 10.47 -2.71 2.41
N TRP A 18 9.60 -3.49 1.75
CA TRP A 18 9.77 -4.92 1.54
C TRP A 18 9.55 -5.31 0.07
N PRO A 19 10.57 -5.12 -0.79
CA PRO A 19 10.45 -5.42 -2.23
C PRO A 19 10.05 -6.86 -2.54
N ASP A 20 10.47 -7.80 -1.68
CA ASP A 20 10.24 -9.24 -1.85
C ASP A 20 8.92 -9.72 -1.24
N ARG A 21 8.18 -8.84 -0.52
CA ARG A 21 6.91 -9.21 0.12
C ARG A 21 5.74 -8.64 -0.64
N ARG A 22 4.81 -9.53 -1.02
CA ARG A 22 3.59 -9.12 -1.70
C ARG A 22 2.50 -8.76 -0.69
N LEU A 23 2.17 -7.47 -0.63
CA LEU A 23 1.02 -6.98 0.14
C LEU A 23 -0.29 -7.35 -0.55
N VAL A 24 -1.23 -7.90 0.21
CA VAL A 24 -2.58 -8.25 -0.23
C VAL A 24 -3.59 -7.40 0.53
N ILE A 25 -4.47 -6.74 -0.22
CA ILE A 25 -5.56 -5.95 0.32
C ILE A 25 -6.72 -6.89 0.60
N SER A 26 -7.19 -6.97 1.85
CA SER A 26 -8.30 -7.87 2.21
C SER A 26 -9.65 -7.16 2.01
N HIS A 27 -10.07 -6.38 3.00
CA HIS A 27 -11.36 -5.72 3.02
C HIS A 27 -11.32 -4.49 3.92
N SER A 28 -12.32 -3.62 3.78
CA SER A 28 -12.55 -2.51 4.70
C SER A 28 -13.09 -3.05 6.02
N LEU A 29 -12.43 -2.74 7.12
CA LEU A 29 -12.89 -3.01 8.47
C LEU A 29 -13.44 -1.71 9.08
N GLY A 30 -14.74 -1.47 8.89
CA GLY A 30 -15.39 -0.23 9.29
C GLY A 30 -14.77 0.99 8.58
N HIS A 31 -14.05 1.83 9.34
CA HIS A 31 -13.34 3.00 8.82
C HIS A 31 -11.88 2.73 8.42
N ALA A 32 -11.37 1.52 8.69
CA ALA A 32 -10.00 1.11 8.41
C ALA A 32 -9.93 0.09 7.27
N TYR A 33 -8.71 -0.22 6.83
CA TYR A 33 -8.42 -1.30 5.90
C TYR A 33 -7.46 -2.29 6.54
N PHE A 34 -7.73 -3.57 6.33
CA PHE A 34 -6.83 -4.63 6.76
C PHE A 34 -6.01 -5.13 5.58
N PHE A 35 -4.69 -5.09 5.76
CA PHE A 35 -3.71 -5.63 4.83
C PHE A 35 -2.99 -6.79 5.47
N TYR A 36 -2.63 -7.77 4.65
CA TYR A 36 -1.80 -8.89 5.06
C TYR A 36 -0.80 -9.19 3.95
N PHE A 37 0.33 -9.79 4.29
CA PHE A 37 1.27 -10.28 3.30
C PHE A 37 0.88 -11.68 2.84
N SER A 38 1.17 -12.01 1.58
CA SER A 38 0.85 -13.34 1.02
C SER A 38 1.59 -14.49 1.73
N ASP A 39 2.67 -14.18 2.44
CA ASP A 39 3.41 -15.12 3.30
C ASP A 39 2.72 -15.40 4.64
N CYS A 40 1.58 -14.73 4.91
CA CYS A 40 0.84 -14.78 6.17
C CYS A 40 1.68 -14.42 7.41
N GLN A 41 2.86 -13.82 7.23
CA GLN A 41 3.69 -13.37 8.34
C GLN A 41 3.20 -12.01 8.82
N GLY A 42 3.10 -11.88 10.14
CA GLY A 42 2.84 -10.60 10.77
C GLY A 42 3.97 -9.60 10.54
N ILE A 43 3.79 -8.40 11.09
CA ILE A 43 4.84 -7.40 11.21
C ILE A 43 5.06 -7.10 12.68
N THR A 44 6.29 -6.75 13.04
CA THR A 44 6.60 -6.24 14.38
C THR A 44 6.13 -4.78 14.54
N ALA A 45 6.16 -4.27 15.77
CA ALA A 45 5.85 -2.87 16.03
C ALA A 45 6.85 -1.93 15.34
N GLU A 46 8.14 -2.29 15.35
CA GLU A 46 9.21 -1.53 14.68
C GLU A 46 9.00 -1.47 13.17
N GLU A 47 8.66 -2.61 12.57
CA GLU A 47 8.32 -2.71 11.15
C GLU A 47 7.08 -1.87 10.78
N GLY A 48 6.07 -1.86 11.65
CA GLY A 48 4.91 -0.99 11.50
C GLY A 48 5.29 0.50 11.52
N GLU A 49 6.21 0.89 12.39
CA GLU A 49 6.71 2.27 12.46
C GLU A 49 7.53 2.64 11.20
N THR A 50 8.34 1.72 10.68
CA THR A 50 9.06 1.91 9.41
C THR A 50 8.07 2.17 8.26
N LEU A 51 7.02 1.36 8.16
CA LEU A 51 5.99 1.55 7.14
C LEU A 51 5.26 2.90 7.29
N SER A 52 4.92 3.29 8.53
CA SER A 52 4.27 4.57 8.84
C SER A 52 5.11 5.76 8.38
N LYS A 53 6.43 5.74 8.66
CA LYS A 53 7.37 6.77 8.22
C LYS A 53 7.45 6.87 6.69
N GLU A 54 7.47 5.74 6.00
CA GLU A 54 7.51 5.74 4.53
C GLU A 54 6.21 6.28 3.93
N VAL A 55 5.05 5.94 4.50
CA VAL A 55 3.77 6.53 4.09
C VAL A 55 3.79 8.06 4.29
N ALA A 56 4.25 8.54 5.45
CA ALA A 56 4.34 9.98 5.72
C ALA A 56 5.28 10.69 4.73
N ARG A 57 6.42 10.06 4.40
CA ARG A 57 7.35 10.56 3.37
C ARG A 57 6.68 10.68 2.00
N LEU A 58 5.96 9.65 1.56
CA LEU A 58 5.25 9.66 0.27
C LEU A 58 4.16 10.74 0.21
N VAL A 59 3.44 10.96 1.30
CA VAL A 59 2.44 12.04 1.40
C VAL A 59 3.10 13.41 1.29
N ALA A 60 4.25 13.60 1.95
CA ALA A 60 4.98 14.87 1.91
C ALA A 60 5.53 15.24 0.51
N LEU A 61 5.70 14.25 -0.39
CA LEU A 61 6.12 14.52 -1.77
C LEU A 61 5.02 15.13 -2.64
N ASP A 62 3.75 15.07 -2.19
CA ASP A 62 2.57 15.63 -2.89
C ASP A 62 2.51 15.26 -4.38
N LEU A 63 2.80 13.99 -4.68
CA LEU A 63 2.84 13.51 -6.07
C LEU A 63 1.42 13.26 -6.62
N PRO A 64 1.14 13.67 -7.87
CA PRO A 64 -0.17 13.44 -8.48
C PRO A 64 -0.37 11.95 -8.82
N ILE A 65 -1.49 11.37 -8.37
CA ILE A 65 -1.91 10.03 -8.78
C ILE A 65 -2.46 10.09 -10.20
N ARG A 66 -1.71 9.55 -11.17
CA ARG A 66 -2.13 9.45 -12.58
C ARG A 66 -2.85 8.13 -12.81
N ARG A 67 -4.06 8.19 -13.36
CA ARG A 67 -4.80 7.01 -13.83
C ARG A 67 -4.71 6.95 -15.34
N GLN A 68 -4.25 5.81 -15.86
CA GLN A 68 -4.20 5.55 -17.29
C GLN A 68 -5.05 4.32 -17.60
N PRO A 69 -6.05 4.42 -18.49
CA PRO A 69 -6.71 3.24 -19.02
C PRO A 69 -5.69 2.45 -19.85
N VAL A 70 -5.52 1.18 -19.53
CA VAL A 70 -4.68 0.24 -20.28
C VAL A 70 -5.56 -0.80 -20.94
N ASN A 71 -5.19 -1.24 -22.15
CA ASN A 71 -5.83 -2.40 -22.77
C ASN A 71 -5.59 -3.61 -21.87
N TYR A 72 -6.57 -4.51 -21.75
CA TYR A 72 -6.46 -5.73 -20.96
C TYR A 72 -5.16 -6.51 -21.21
N ILE A 73 -4.71 -6.58 -22.47
CA ILE A 73 -3.46 -7.27 -22.84
C ILE A 73 -2.22 -6.62 -22.20
N HIS A 74 -2.25 -5.32 -21.93
CA HIS A 74 -1.16 -4.59 -21.28
C HIS A 74 -1.27 -4.57 -19.75
N ALA A 75 -2.34 -5.16 -19.18
CA ALA A 75 -2.61 -5.17 -17.74
C ALA A 75 -2.35 -6.54 -17.08
N LEU A 76 -2.12 -7.58 -17.88
CA LEU A 76 -1.67 -8.92 -17.45
C LEU A 76 -0.16 -8.92 -17.21
#